data_AF-A0A3C0C314-F1
#
_entry.id   AF-A0A3C0C314-F1
#
_cell.length_a   1.000
_cell.length_b   1.000
_cell.length_c   1.000
_cell.angle_alpha   90.00
_cell.angle_beta   90.00
_cell.angle_gamma   90.00
#
_symmetry.space_group_name_H-M   'P 1'
#
loop_
_entity.id
_entity.type
_entity.pdbx_description
1 polymer ?
#
loop_
_entity_poly.entity_id
_entity_poly.type
_entity_poly.pdbx_seq_one_letter_code
_entity_poly.pdbx_strand_id
1 'polypeptide(L)' 'MALIGAHISVAGGLHRAYQRADAAGCESMQIFTRNQR' A
#
# COMPACT_ATOMS: atom_id res chain seq x y z
N MET A 1 17.42 11.12 1.47
CA MET A 1 17.16 9.74 1.00
C MET A 1 15.79 9.74 0.33
N ALA A 2 15.63 9.08 -0.82
CA ALA A 2 14.30 8.90 -1.41
C ALA A 2 13.62 7.67 -0.77
N LEU A 3 12.29 7.72 -0.59
CA LEU A 3 11.52 6.55 -0.16
C LEU A 3 11.09 5.75 -1.39
N ILE A 4 11.30 4.44 -1.38
CA ILE A 4 10.89 3.54 -2.46
C ILE A 4 9.66 2.75 -2.04
N GLY A 5 8.73 2.54 -2.97
CA GLY A 5 7.42 1.99 -2.67
C GLY A 5 6.66 1.48 -3.90
N ALA A 6 5.49 0.92 -3.65
CA ALA A 6 4.60 0.39 -4.68
C ALA A 6 3.13 0.80 -4.46
N HIS A 7 2.29 0.53 -5.46
CA HIS A 7 0.85 0.65 -5.31
C HIS A 7 0.28 -0.61 -4.64
N ILE A 8 -0.27 -0.46 -3.44
CA ILE A 8 -0.70 -1.57 -2.59
C ILE A 8 -2.22 -1.66 -2.54
N SER A 9 -2.75 -2.88 -2.68
CA SER A 9 -4.18 -3.13 -2.57
C SER A 9 -4.70 -2.90 -1.15
N VAL A 10 -5.84 -2.20 -1.04
CA VAL A 10 -6.61 -2.04 0.21
C VAL A 10 -7.78 -3.03 0.32
N ALA A 11 -7.83 -4.05 -0.55
CA ALA A 11 -8.91 -5.05 -0.53
C ALA A 11 -8.99 -5.75 0.84
N GLY A 12 -10.19 -5.80 1.41
CA GLY A 12 -10.43 -6.31 2.76
C GLY A 12 -10.11 -5.32 3.90
N GLY A 13 -9.85 -4.05 3.58
CA GLY A 13 -9.65 -2.97 4.53
C GLY A 13 -8.24 -2.36 4.49
N LEU A 14 -8.16 -1.05 4.76
CA LEU A 14 -6.91 -0.27 4.73
C LEU A 14 -5.81 -0.86 5.62
N HIS A 15 -6.15 -1.33 6.82
CA HIS A 15 -5.19 -1.90 7.77
C HIS A 15 -4.34 -3.04 7.18
N ARG A 16 -4.87 -3.79 6.19
CA ARG A 16 -4.15 -4.87 5.52
C ARG A 16 -3.07 -4.36 4.56
N ALA A 17 -3.20 -3.14 4.06
CA ALA A 17 -2.22 -2.54 3.15
C ALA A 17 -0.86 -2.35 3.84
N TYR A 18 -0.85 -2.08 5.16
CA TYR A 18 0.40 -1.96 5.92
C TYR A 18 1.20 -3.27 5.95
N GLN A 19 0.56 -4.38 6.31
CA GLN A 19 1.20 -5.70 6.29
C GLN A 19 1.67 -6.10 4.89
N ARG A 20 0.91 -5.74 3.84
CA ARG A 20 1.29 -5.99 2.45
C ARG A 20 2.49 -5.16 2.00
N ALA A 21 2.54 -3.88 2.40
CA ALA A 21 3.66 -3.00 2.11
C ALA A 21 4.94 -3.50 2.80
N ASP A 22 4.84 -3.92 4.06
CA ASP A 22 5.95 -4.48 4.83
C ASP A 22 6.47 -5.78 4.20
N ALA A 23 5.58 -6.71 3.85
CA ALA A 23 5.94 -7.95 3.16
C ALA A 23 6.58 -7.71 1.77
N ALA A 24 6.31 -6.56 1.14
CA ALA A 24 6.89 -6.15 -0.13
C ALA A 24 8.18 -5.32 0.03
N GLY A 25 8.63 -5.05 1.26
CA GLY A 25 9.81 -4.23 1.54
C GLY A 25 9.64 -2.75 1.17
N CYS A 26 8.40 -2.25 1.18
CA CYS A 26 8.09 -0.87 0.83
C CYS A 26 8.38 0.09 1.99
N GLU A 27 9.14 1.16 1.71
CA GLU A 27 9.35 2.28 2.65
C GLU A 27 8.23 3.32 2.55
N SER A 28 7.51 3.33 1.42
CA SER A 28 6.31 4.13 1.18
C SER A 28 5.28 3.32 0.39
N MET A 29 4.01 3.71 0.44
CA MET A 29 2.96 3.04 -0.35
C MET A 29 1.98 4.03 -0.93
N GLN A 30 1.52 3.75 -2.15
CA GLN A 30 0.37 4.40 -2.75
C GLN A 30 -0.83 3.47 -2.67
N ILE A 31 -2.02 4.02 -2.45
CA ILE A 31 -3.28 3.25 -2.37
C ILE A 31 -4.40 4.02 -3.07
N PHE A 32 -5.52 3.34 -3.27
CA PHE A 32 -6.81 4.01 -3.48
C PHE A 32 -7.57 4.16 -2.15
N THR A 33 -8.20 5.31 -1.93
CA THR A 33 -9.09 5.56 -0.78
C THR A 33 -10.54 5.13 -1.03
N ARG A 34 -10.90 4.87 -2.29
CA ARG A 34 -12.19 4.36 -2.77
C ARG A 34 -11.99 3.55 -4.05
N ASN A 35 -12.99 2.76 -4.46
CA ASN A 35 -12.90 1.99 -5.70
C ASN A 35 -12.65 2.92 -6.90
N GLN A 36 -11.69 2.57 -7.77
CA GLN A 36 -11.26 3.36 -8.93
C GLN A 36 -12.19 3.26 -10.15
N ARG A 37 -13.45 2.91 -9.94
CA ARG A 37 -14.49 2.84 -10.97
C ARG A 37 -15.14 4.20 -11.19
#